data_AF-A0A9D1F704-F1
#
_entry.id   AF-A0A9D1F704-F1
#
_cell.length_a   1.000
_cell.length_b   1.000
_cell.length_c   1.000
_cell.angle_alpha   90.00
_cell.angle_beta   90.00
_cell.angle_gamma   90.00
#
_symmetry.space_group_name_H-M   'P 1'
#
loop_
_entity.id
_entity.type
_entity.pdbx_description
1 polymer ?
#
loop_
_entity_poly.entity_id
_entity_poly.type
_entity_poly.pdbx_seq_one_letter_code
_entity_poly.pdbx_strand_id
1 'polypeptide(L)'
;MKQNCTNPVIYEAFAGMCKILKEEGGIMYKEMAIDMDIEFSIFSKMLWGKRPISEKYVKKIFMYFSNTRFAPYNAAFLEYIRAVLKISESSMIYKKMKAMSFEDLIHYLFYEFDIKEIGEAVDLKRLFLFYLSKYFGQILEEKANESMGYAVIEDDQIRLLEQKLELIPNSIIEIGRPKENGWDSKICIMVCPSQWHGEREILSNPLFIENFSDCMVVRLKEDRLENLCTMDRAENIGGALAEFEVLHTGKIYRSARELAEMIFRKVCKVQ
;
A
#
# COMPACT_ATOMS: atom_id res chain seq x y z
N MET A 1 9.71 -26.01 4.74
CA MET A 1 9.52 -25.15 3.56
C MET A 1 9.75 -23.72 4.01
N LYS A 2 10.60 -22.96 3.31
CA LYS A 2 10.93 -21.58 3.67
C LYS A 2 9.78 -20.66 3.26
N GLN A 3 9.06 -20.13 4.23
CA GLN A 3 8.05 -19.08 4.05
C GLN A 3 8.76 -17.79 3.66
N ASN A 4 8.70 -17.40 2.38
CA ASN A 4 8.94 -16.01 2.00
C ASN A 4 7.68 -15.22 2.34
N CYS A 5 7.48 -14.93 3.62
CA CYS A 5 6.38 -14.10 4.09
C CYS A 5 6.73 -12.64 3.80
N THR A 6 6.22 -12.08 2.69
CA THR A 6 6.14 -10.62 2.53
C THR A 6 5.04 -10.11 3.45
N ASN A 7 5.24 -10.20 4.77
CA ASN A 7 4.29 -9.65 5.74
C ASN A 7 4.30 -8.12 5.53
N PRO A 8 3.19 -7.55 5.06
CA PRO A 8 3.17 -6.15 4.71
C PRO A 8 3.44 -5.23 5.92
N VAL A 9 3.10 -5.70 7.13
CA VAL A 9 3.40 -5.04 8.40
C VAL A 9 4.90 -4.85 8.62
N ILE A 10 5.74 -5.78 8.17
CA ILE A 10 7.21 -5.65 8.28
C ILE A 10 7.71 -4.45 7.48
N TYR A 11 7.15 -4.20 6.30
CA TYR A 11 7.54 -3.02 5.50
C TYR A 11 7.13 -1.73 6.17
N GLU A 12 5.92 -1.70 6.73
CA GLU A 12 5.43 -0.50 7.39
C GLU A 12 6.17 -0.24 8.71
N ALA A 13 6.47 -1.29 9.47
CA ALA A 13 7.35 -1.21 10.64
C ALA A 13 8.74 -0.69 10.27
N PHE A 14 9.34 -1.23 9.19
CA PHE A 14 10.63 -0.78 8.69
C PHE A 14 10.60 0.68 8.23
N ALA A 15 9.67 1.04 7.35
CA ALA A 15 9.58 2.39 6.79
C ALA A 15 9.23 3.44 7.84
N GLY A 16 8.28 3.11 8.73
CA GLY A 16 7.89 3.96 9.84
C GLY A 16 9.04 4.26 10.78
N MET A 17 9.77 3.22 11.21
CA MET A 17 10.90 3.42 12.10
C MET A 17 12.03 4.20 11.44
N CYS A 18 12.36 3.92 10.17
CA CYS A 18 13.33 4.71 9.43
C CYS A 18 12.92 6.19 9.33
N LYS A 19 11.65 6.47 9.05
CA LYS A 19 11.13 7.84 8.97
C LYS A 19 11.28 8.56 10.31
N ILE A 20 10.87 7.93 11.41
CA ILE A 20 10.96 8.51 12.77
C ILE A 20 12.41 8.78 13.15
N LEU A 21 13.32 7.83 12.92
CA LEU A 21 14.75 8.03 13.22
C LEU A 21 15.37 9.16 12.40
N LYS A 22 14.88 9.41 11.18
CA LYS A 22 15.32 10.53 10.36
C LYS A 22 14.78 11.86 10.86
N GLU A 23 13.47 11.92 11.15
CA GLU A 23 12.78 13.17 11.48
C GLU A 23 13.03 13.60 12.93
N GLU A 24 12.98 12.67 13.88
CA GLU A 24 13.15 12.94 15.31
C GLU A 24 14.57 12.66 15.79
N GLY A 25 15.21 11.62 15.26
CA GLY A 25 16.57 11.23 15.65
C GLY A 25 17.69 11.89 14.86
N GLY A 26 17.37 12.57 13.75
CA GLY A 26 18.35 13.20 12.87
C GLY A 26 19.28 12.22 12.14
N ILE A 27 18.96 10.92 12.13
CA ILE A 27 19.78 9.88 11.51
C ILE A 27 19.49 9.82 10.02
N MET A 28 20.52 9.85 9.18
CA MET A 28 20.34 9.78 7.74
C MET A 28 20.09 8.34 7.28
N TYR A 29 19.24 8.14 6.27
CA TYR A 29 19.00 6.82 5.68
C TYR A 29 20.28 6.10 5.23
N LYS A 30 21.28 6.85 4.76
CA LYS A 30 22.58 6.30 4.39
C LYS A 30 23.33 5.72 5.59
N GLU A 31 23.25 6.38 6.74
CA GLU A 31 23.85 5.91 8.00
C GLU A 31 23.13 4.67 8.51
N MET A 32 21.79 4.64 8.47
CA MET A 32 21.01 3.44 8.83
C MET A 32 21.40 2.24 7.96
N ALA A 33 21.53 2.45 6.64
CA ALA A 33 21.92 1.39 5.72
C ALA A 33 23.31 0.82 6.05
N ILE A 34 24.27 1.70 6.37
CA ILE A 34 25.62 1.31 6.80
C ILE A 34 25.56 0.51 8.11
N ASP A 35 24.86 1.01 9.13
CA ASP A 35 24.75 0.35 10.43
C ASP A 35 24.06 -1.03 10.34
N MET A 36 23.11 -1.20 9.41
CA MET A 36 22.45 -2.48 9.15
C MET A 36 23.29 -3.44 8.29
N ASP A 37 24.45 -2.99 7.77
CA ASP A 37 25.24 -3.71 6.76
C ASP A 37 24.40 -4.04 5.51
N ILE A 38 23.68 -3.04 4.98
CA ILE A 38 22.85 -3.15 3.79
C ILE A 38 23.31 -2.11 2.78
N GLU A 39 23.56 -2.54 1.54
CA GLU A 39 23.89 -1.60 0.46
C GLU A 39 22.78 -0.55 0.33
N PHE A 40 23.14 0.73 0.26
CA PHE A 40 22.15 1.81 0.24
C PHE A 40 21.14 1.69 -0.91
N SER A 41 21.56 1.18 -2.07
CA SER A 41 20.66 0.94 -3.21
C SER A 41 19.59 -0.11 -2.88
N ILE A 42 19.95 -1.14 -2.10
CA ILE A 42 19.07 -2.21 -1.64
C ILE A 42 18.16 -1.69 -0.52
N PHE A 43 18.73 -1.00 0.46
CA PHE A 43 18.00 -0.35 1.54
C PHE A 43 16.92 0.60 0.99
N SER A 44 17.29 1.50 0.08
CA SER A 44 16.38 2.45 -0.54
C SER A 44 15.26 1.71 -1.27
N LYS A 45 15.58 0.69 -2.07
CA LYS A 45 14.56 -0.12 -2.73
C LYS A 45 13.62 -0.82 -1.74
N MET A 46 14.10 -1.32 -0.60
CA MET A 46 13.22 -1.91 0.42
C MET A 46 12.36 -0.85 1.11
N LEU A 47 12.91 0.33 1.41
CA LEU A 47 12.21 1.42 2.08
C LEU A 47 11.02 1.88 1.24
N TRP A 48 11.21 1.94 -0.08
CA TRP A 48 10.16 2.30 -1.04
C TRP A 48 9.30 1.11 -1.50
N GLY A 49 9.47 -0.08 -0.91
CA GLY A 49 8.75 -1.29 -1.31
C GLY A 49 9.13 -1.86 -2.69
N LYS A 50 10.10 -1.25 -3.39
CA LYS A 50 10.61 -1.67 -4.71
C LYS A 50 11.45 -2.96 -4.65
N ARG A 51 11.75 -3.50 -3.46
CA ARG A 51 12.45 -4.78 -3.29
C ARG A 51 11.95 -5.51 -2.05
N PRO A 52 11.78 -6.84 -2.13
CA PRO A 52 11.31 -7.58 -0.98
C PRO A 52 12.34 -7.66 0.16
N ILE A 53 11.88 -7.53 1.40
CA ILE A 53 12.65 -7.80 2.62
C ILE A 53 12.67 -9.31 2.85
N SER A 54 13.73 -9.96 2.38
CA SER A 54 13.95 -11.39 2.62
C SER A 54 14.35 -11.67 4.07
N GLU A 55 14.28 -12.92 4.51
CA GLU A 55 14.67 -13.37 5.86
C GLU A 55 16.07 -12.84 6.30
N LYS A 56 17.03 -12.79 5.37
CA LYS A 56 18.35 -12.21 5.61
C LYS A 56 18.27 -10.73 6.01
N TYR A 57 17.42 -9.95 5.34
CA TYR A 57 17.26 -8.52 5.63
C TYR A 57 16.35 -8.29 6.84
N VAL A 58 15.28 -9.08 7.02
CA VAL A 58 14.41 -9.05 8.22
C VAL A 58 15.27 -9.13 9.48
N LYS A 59 16.18 -10.10 9.56
CA LYS A 59 17.07 -10.27 10.72
C LYS A 59 17.97 -9.06 10.96
N LYS A 60 18.56 -8.49 9.90
CA LYS A 60 19.42 -7.31 10.01
C LYS A 60 18.66 -6.08 10.51
N ILE A 61 17.48 -5.85 9.95
CA ILE A 61 16.60 -4.74 10.32
C ILE A 61 16.13 -4.89 11.77
N PHE A 62 15.66 -6.09 12.15
CA PHE A 62 15.27 -6.39 13.53
C PHE A 62 16.42 -6.12 14.50
N MET A 63 17.61 -6.70 14.28
CA MET A 63 18.76 -6.49 15.18
C MET A 63 19.14 -5.01 15.33
N TYR A 64 19.03 -4.23 14.27
CA TYR A 64 19.27 -2.80 14.34
C TYR A 64 18.21 -2.09 15.20
N PHE A 65 16.93 -2.33 14.95
CA PHE A 65 15.86 -1.65 15.68
C PHE A 65 15.67 -2.12 17.11
N SER A 66 15.98 -3.37 17.45
CA SER A 66 15.91 -3.87 18.83
C SER A 66 16.94 -3.24 19.77
N ASN A 67 17.82 -2.36 19.26
CA ASN A 67 18.75 -1.62 20.10
C ASN A 67 18.00 -0.65 21.03
N THR A 68 18.26 -0.76 22.34
CA THR A 68 17.63 0.05 23.39
C THR A 68 17.83 1.55 23.21
N ARG A 69 18.83 2.00 22.44
CA ARG A 69 19.02 3.41 22.07
C ARG A 69 17.81 4.01 21.34
N PHE A 70 16.97 3.17 20.73
CA PHE A 70 15.78 3.57 19.99
C PHE A 70 14.48 3.50 20.81
N ALA A 71 14.54 3.01 22.05
CA ALA A 71 13.39 2.97 22.96
C ALA A 71 12.69 4.33 23.17
N PRO A 72 13.38 5.50 23.17
CA PRO A 72 12.71 6.79 23.28
C PRO A 72 11.68 7.06 22.17
N TYR A 73 11.80 6.43 21.00
CA TYR A 73 10.89 6.60 19.86
C TYR A 73 9.68 5.66 19.91
N ASN A 74 9.54 4.83 20.96
CA ASN A 74 8.48 3.81 21.06
C ASN A 74 7.06 4.40 20.90
N ALA A 75 6.79 5.55 21.51
CA ALA A 75 5.47 6.18 21.43
C ALA A 75 5.16 6.66 20.00
N ALA A 76 6.11 7.33 19.34
CA ALA A 76 5.96 7.77 17.95
C ALA A 76 5.79 6.58 17.00
N PHE A 77 6.55 5.51 17.23
CA PHE A 77 6.48 4.30 16.42
C PHE A 77 5.15 3.56 16.60
N LEU A 78 4.67 3.43 17.84
CA LEU A 78 3.35 2.86 18.13
C LEU A 78 2.24 3.63 17.41
N GLU A 79 2.28 4.96 17.46
CA GLU A 79 1.28 5.80 16.79
C GLU A 79 1.37 5.72 15.27
N TYR A 80 2.57 5.63 14.69
CA TYR A 80 2.74 5.37 13.27
C TYR A 80 2.08 4.05 12.86
N ILE A 81 2.40 2.96 13.55
CA ILE A 81 1.87 1.63 13.24
C ILE A 81 0.36 1.61 13.39
N ARG A 82 -0.17 2.20 14.47
CA ARG A 82 -1.61 2.36 14.67
C ARG A 82 -2.25 3.09 13.50
N ALA A 83 -1.68 4.22 13.07
CA ALA A 83 -2.25 5.05 12.02
C ALA A 83 -2.23 4.36 10.64
N VAL A 84 -1.17 3.64 10.33
CA VAL A 84 -1.02 2.90 9.06
C VAL A 84 -1.92 1.67 9.02
N LEU A 85 -1.96 0.90 10.10
CA LEU A 85 -2.81 -0.29 10.22
C LEU A 85 -4.26 0.04 10.58
N LYS A 86 -4.57 1.33 10.78
CA LYS A 86 -5.90 1.87 11.12
C LYS A 86 -6.51 1.27 12.38
N ILE A 87 -5.65 0.84 13.31
CA ILE A 87 -6.06 0.20 14.56
C ILE A 87 -6.70 1.25 15.48
N SER A 88 -7.93 0.99 15.94
CA SER A 88 -8.58 1.84 16.95
C SER A 88 -7.85 1.77 18.30
N GLU A 89 -7.80 2.89 19.03
CA GLU A 89 -7.27 2.94 20.41
C GLU A 89 -8.07 2.06 21.40
N SER A 90 -9.35 1.78 21.09
CA SER A 90 -10.18 0.91 21.91
C SER A 90 -9.92 -0.59 21.68
N SER A 91 -9.24 -0.93 20.58
CA SER A 91 -9.01 -2.32 20.14
C SER A 91 -8.11 -3.10 21.11
N MET A 92 -8.30 -4.42 21.14
CA MET A 92 -7.46 -5.30 21.96
C MET A 92 -6.02 -5.35 21.47
N ILE A 93 -5.78 -5.27 20.16
CA ILE A 93 -4.43 -5.21 19.59
C ILE A 93 -3.71 -3.96 20.06
N TYR A 94 -4.34 -2.78 19.97
CA TYR A 94 -3.67 -1.55 20.39
C TYR A 94 -3.32 -1.61 21.88
N LYS A 95 -4.25 -2.09 22.72
CA LYS A 95 -3.98 -2.29 24.16
C LYS A 95 -2.82 -3.26 24.40
N LYS A 96 -2.73 -4.35 23.64
CA LYS A 96 -1.63 -5.32 23.68
C LYS A 96 -0.30 -4.67 23.27
N MET A 97 -0.24 -4.03 22.10
CA MET A 97 0.94 -3.32 21.60
C MET A 97 1.41 -2.22 22.56
N LYS A 98 0.49 -1.46 23.13
CA LYS A 98 0.78 -0.37 24.09
C LYS A 98 1.37 -0.89 25.40
N ALA A 99 1.05 -2.12 25.79
CA ALA A 99 1.58 -2.74 27.00
C ALA A 99 2.96 -3.42 26.82
N MET A 100 3.42 -3.58 25.56
CA MET A 100 4.71 -4.19 25.25
C MET A 100 5.87 -3.24 25.54
N SER A 101 7.03 -3.81 25.89
CA SER A 101 8.29 -3.06 25.81
C SER A 101 8.60 -2.73 24.35
N PHE A 102 9.51 -1.78 24.10
CA PHE A 102 9.89 -1.44 22.73
C PHE A 102 10.48 -2.65 21.98
N GLU A 103 11.32 -3.45 22.64
CA GLU A 103 11.91 -4.66 22.06
C GLU A 103 10.83 -5.71 21.75
N ASP A 104 9.89 -5.92 22.67
CA ASP A 104 8.77 -6.85 22.45
C ASP A 104 7.86 -6.38 21.32
N LEU A 105 7.60 -5.08 21.20
CA LEU A 105 6.80 -4.51 20.10
C LEU A 105 7.49 -4.73 18.75
N ILE A 106 8.80 -4.50 18.68
CA ILE A 106 9.59 -4.76 17.46
C ILE A 106 9.57 -6.24 17.12
N HIS A 107 9.78 -7.13 18.10
CA HIS A 107 9.71 -8.57 17.89
C HIS A 107 8.32 -9.00 17.39
N TYR A 108 7.27 -8.52 18.05
CA TYR A 108 5.89 -8.79 17.68
C TYR A 108 5.61 -8.38 16.23
N LEU A 109 5.94 -7.16 15.83
CA LEU A 109 5.70 -6.66 14.47
C LEU A 109 6.50 -7.39 13.38
N PHE A 110 7.71 -7.87 13.70
CA PHE A 110 8.58 -8.53 12.72
C PHE A 110 8.33 -10.03 12.58
N TYR A 111 7.82 -10.69 13.63
CA TYR A 111 7.78 -12.17 13.67
C TYR A 111 6.44 -12.76 14.06
N GLU A 112 5.62 -12.06 14.86
CA GLU A 112 4.43 -12.66 15.48
C GLU A 112 3.12 -12.02 15.02
N PHE A 113 3.14 -10.80 14.48
CA PHE A 113 1.95 -10.07 14.10
C PHE A 113 1.19 -10.79 12.99
N ASP A 114 0.02 -11.31 13.33
CA ASP A 114 -0.93 -11.84 12.37
C ASP A 114 -1.98 -10.76 12.02
N ILE A 115 -2.05 -10.44 10.73
CA ILE A 115 -3.02 -9.48 10.17
C ILE A 115 -4.46 -9.89 10.47
N LYS A 116 -4.73 -11.18 10.69
CA LYS A 116 -6.04 -11.72 11.09
C LYS A 116 -6.47 -11.29 12.49
N GLU A 117 -5.54 -10.85 13.34
CA GLU A 117 -5.89 -10.29 14.64
C GLU A 117 -6.69 -8.97 14.46
N ILE A 118 -6.54 -8.26 13.33
CA ILE A 118 -7.26 -7.01 13.02
C ILE A 118 -8.72 -7.36 12.73
N GLY A 119 -9.51 -7.44 13.80
CA GLY A 119 -10.86 -8.01 13.83
C GLY A 119 -11.99 -7.14 13.23
N GLU A 120 -11.71 -5.98 12.65
CA GLU A 120 -12.73 -5.17 11.97
C GLU A 120 -12.58 -5.29 10.45
N ALA A 121 -13.60 -5.82 9.76
CA ALA A 121 -13.61 -5.98 8.30
C ALA A 121 -13.30 -4.68 7.54
N VAL A 122 -13.56 -3.53 8.14
CA VAL A 122 -13.23 -2.20 7.62
C VAL A 122 -11.71 -1.97 7.55
N ASP A 123 -10.94 -2.45 8.52
CA ASP A 123 -9.49 -2.23 8.60
C ASP A 123 -8.72 -3.18 7.67
N LEU A 124 -9.20 -4.42 7.50
CA LEU A 124 -8.67 -5.33 6.48
C LEU A 124 -8.89 -4.79 5.05
N LYS A 125 -10.06 -4.21 4.77
CA LYS A 125 -10.34 -3.54 3.49
C LYS A 125 -9.41 -2.35 3.26
N ARG A 126 -9.16 -1.55 4.30
CA ARG A 126 -8.24 -0.39 4.22
C ARG A 126 -6.82 -0.81 3.92
N LEU A 127 -6.38 -1.89 4.57
CA LEU A 127 -5.04 -2.45 4.42
C LEU A 127 -4.85 -3.07 3.03
N PHE A 128 -5.86 -3.78 2.52
CA PHE A 128 -5.84 -4.29 1.14
C PHE A 128 -5.75 -3.17 0.11
N LEU A 129 -6.57 -2.12 0.24
CA LEU A 129 -6.55 -0.97 -0.67
C LEU A 129 -5.18 -0.27 -0.66
N PHE A 130 -4.62 -0.07 0.53
CA PHE A 130 -3.28 0.49 0.68
C PHE A 130 -2.22 -0.33 -0.07
N TYR A 131 -2.19 -1.66 0.10
CA TYR A 131 -1.21 -2.51 -0.59
C TYR A 131 -1.47 -2.62 -2.07
N LEU A 132 -2.72 -2.75 -2.49
CA LEU A 132 -3.09 -2.76 -3.89
C LEU A 132 -2.58 -1.49 -4.56
N SER A 133 -2.87 -0.31 -4.01
CA SER A 133 -2.38 0.97 -4.54
C SER A 133 -0.86 1.07 -4.57
N LYS A 134 -0.19 0.64 -3.48
CA LYS A 134 1.28 0.65 -3.37
C LYS A 134 1.94 -0.20 -4.45
N TYR A 135 1.45 -1.41 -4.69
CA TYR A 135 2.02 -2.32 -5.69
C TYR A 135 1.55 -2.03 -7.12
N PHE A 136 0.35 -1.47 -7.29
CA PHE A 136 -0.19 -1.11 -8.60
C PHE A 136 0.63 -0.02 -9.27
N GLY A 137 0.99 1.05 -8.55
CA GLY A 137 1.87 2.11 -9.07
C GLY A 137 3.24 1.60 -9.47
N GLN A 138 3.84 0.73 -8.65
CA GLN A 138 5.15 0.14 -8.92
C GLN A 138 5.17 -0.70 -10.21
N ILE A 139 4.18 -1.57 -10.40
CA ILE A 139 4.12 -2.42 -11.60
C ILE A 139 3.91 -1.56 -12.86
N LEU A 140 3.19 -0.45 -12.74
CA LEU A 140 3.00 0.49 -13.83
C LEU A 140 4.32 1.19 -14.21
N GLU A 141 5.09 1.68 -13.23
CA GLU A 141 6.42 2.27 -13.46
C GLU A 141 7.37 1.30 -14.17
N GLU A 142 7.43 0.06 -13.71
CA GLU A 142 8.26 -0.99 -14.33
C GLU A 142 7.89 -1.20 -15.80
N LYS A 143 6.59 -1.17 -16.14
CA LYS A 143 6.13 -1.33 -17.52
C LYS A 143 6.30 -0.09 -18.39
N ALA A 144 6.17 1.11 -17.84
CA ALA A 144 6.41 2.35 -18.56
C ALA A 144 7.82 2.37 -19.19
N ASN A 145 8.81 1.93 -18.41
CA ASN A 145 10.22 1.88 -18.82
C ASN A 145 10.51 0.85 -19.92
N GLU A 146 9.70 -0.20 -20.06
CA GLU A 146 9.92 -1.27 -21.04
C GLU A 146 9.29 -0.97 -22.41
N SER A 147 8.28 -0.08 -22.51
CA SER A 147 7.46 0.02 -23.73
C SER A 147 6.98 1.43 -24.14
N MET A 148 7.58 2.52 -23.64
CA MET A 148 7.12 3.91 -23.91
C MET A 148 5.59 4.04 -23.68
N GLY A 149 5.12 3.38 -22.62
CA GLY A 149 3.71 3.22 -22.28
C GLY A 149 3.16 4.39 -21.46
N TYR A 150 2.17 4.11 -20.64
CA TYR A 150 1.62 5.05 -19.66
C TYR A 150 2.48 5.10 -18.39
N ALA A 151 2.56 6.24 -17.72
CA ALA A 151 3.29 6.44 -16.46
C ALA A 151 2.39 7.03 -15.36
N VAL A 152 2.72 6.76 -14.10
CA VAL A 152 2.06 7.41 -12.94
C VAL A 152 2.43 8.89 -12.94
N ILE A 153 1.45 9.76 -12.74
CA ILE A 153 1.67 11.18 -12.52
C ILE A 153 1.78 11.43 -11.02
N GLU A 154 2.90 11.99 -10.57
CA GLU A 154 3.10 12.44 -9.20
C GLU A 154 2.55 13.87 -9.06
N ASP A 155 1.28 13.99 -8.63
CA ASP A 155 0.61 15.28 -8.42
C ASP A 155 0.04 15.40 -6.99
N ASP A 156 0.48 16.42 -6.25
CA ASP A 156 0.04 16.71 -4.88
C ASP A 156 -1.47 17.03 -4.78
N GLN A 157 -2.10 17.50 -5.87
CA GLN A 157 -3.53 17.79 -5.89
C GLN A 157 -4.39 16.54 -5.72
N ILE A 158 -3.87 15.37 -6.11
CA ILE A 158 -4.55 14.08 -5.93
C ILE A 158 -4.72 13.78 -4.43
N ARG A 159 -3.71 14.12 -3.61
CA ARG A 159 -3.76 13.88 -2.15
C ARG A 159 -4.83 14.74 -1.48
N LEU A 160 -4.94 16.00 -1.88
CA LEU A 160 -5.99 16.90 -1.40
C LEU A 160 -7.39 16.42 -1.80
N LEU A 161 -7.51 15.80 -2.97
CA LEU A 161 -8.78 15.27 -3.45
C LEU A 161 -9.17 13.98 -2.74
N GLU A 162 -8.23 13.08 -2.47
CA GLU A 162 -8.47 11.93 -1.60
C GLU A 162 -8.98 12.36 -0.22
N GLN A 163 -8.42 13.42 0.36
CA GLN A 163 -8.90 13.99 1.62
C GLN A 163 -10.33 14.54 1.51
N LYS A 164 -10.63 15.32 0.46
CA LYS A 164 -11.98 15.86 0.22
C LYS A 164 -13.04 14.78 0.01
N LEU A 165 -12.63 13.70 -0.64
CA LEU A 165 -13.46 12.53 -0.90
C LEU A 165 -13.38 11.51 0.23
N GLU A 166 -12.77 11.82 1.38
CA GLU A 166 -12.61 10.87 2.51
C GLU A 166 -12.07 9.48 2.08
N LEU A 167 -11.26 9.45 1.02
CA LEU A 167 -10.63 8.26 0.49
C LEU A 167 -9.35 7.95 1.27
N ILE A 168 -8.97 6.69 1.25
CA ILE A 168 -7.70 6.25 1.82
C ILE A 168 -6.56 6.84 0.98
N PRO A 169 -5.43 7.27 1.57
CA PRO A 169 -4.29 7.71 0.80
C PRO A 169 -3.87 6.66 -0.24
N ASN A 170 -3.65 7.12 -1.46
CA ASN A 170 -3.30 6.34 -2.65
C ASN A 170 -4.47 5.58 -3.28
N SER A 171 -5.72 5.85 -2.88
CA SER A 171 -6.89 5.30 -3.60
C SER A 171 -7.04 5.88 -5.00
N ILE A 172 -6.47 7.05 -5.27
CA ILE A 172 -6.47 7.66 -6.60
C ILE A 172 -5.06 7.61 -7.19
N ILE A 173 -4.99 7.09 -8.41
CA ILE A 173 -3.77 6.98 -9.21
C ILE A 173 -4.04 7.69 -10.54
N GLU A 174 -3.33 8.78 -10.80
CA GLU A 174 -3.38 9.42 -12.11
C GLU A 174 -2.33 8.81 -13.03
N ILE A 175 -2.74 8.46 -14.24
CA ILE A 175 -1.91 7.82 -15.24
C ILE A 175 -1.92 8.68 -16.50
N GLY A 176 -0.74 9.08 -16.95
CA GLY A 176 -0.56 9.89 -18.13
C GLY A 176 0.17 9.15 -19.25
N ARG A 177 -0.14 9.50 -20.49
CA ARG A 177 0.72 9.14 -21.63
C ARG A 177 1.77 10.24 -21.82
N PRO A 178 3.07 9.95 -21.66
CA PRO A 178 4.12 10.96 -21.74
C PRO A 178 4.28 11.52 -23.16
N LYS A 179 4.62 12.81 -23.24
CA LYS A 179 4.98 13.56 -24.45
C LYS A 179 6.17 14.47 -24.12
N GLU A 180 6.92 14.91 -25.13
CA GLU A 180 8.19 15.64 -24.97
C GLU A 180 8.18 16.75 -23.90
N ASN A 181 7.05 17.45 -23.69
CA ASN A 181 6.90 18.48 -22.66
C ASN A 181 5.57 18.37 -21.88
N GLY A 182 5.14 17.15 -21.52
CA GLY A 182 3.96 16.97 -20.67
C GLY A 182 3.24 15.66 -20.92
N TRP A 183 1.90 15.72 -20.86
CA TRP A 183 1.03 14.56 -20.97
C TRP A 183 0.10 14.70 -22.17
N ASP A 184 0.11 13.72 -23.07
CA ASP A 184 -0.76 13.69 -24.27
C ASP A 184 -2.21 13.36 -23.89
N SER A 185 -2.39 12.52 -22.87
CA SER A 185 -3.67 12.22 -22.24
C SER A 185 -3.46 11.81 -20.79
N LYS A 186 -4.49 11.99 -19.97
CA LYS A 186 -4.52 11.61 -18.55
C LYS A 186 -5.77 10.80 -18.25
N ILE A 187 -5.64 9.86 -17.32
CA ILE A 187 -6.76 9.07 -16.81
C ILE A 187 -6.58 8.94 -15.31
N CYS A 188 -7.64 9.21 -14.58
CA CYS A 188 -7.71 8.91 -13.17
C CYS A 188 -8.19 7.47 -12.97
N ILE A 189 -7.39 6.62 -12.34
CA ILE A 189 -7.82 5.32 -11.83
C ILE A 189 -8.10 5.47 -10.35
N MET A 190 -9.34 5.27 -9.96
CA MET A 190 -9.72 5.19 -8.56
C MET A 190 -9.93 3.74 -8.17
N VAL A 191 -9.23 3.31 -7.13
CA VAL A 191 -9.33 1.98 -6.54
C VAL A 191 -10.18 2.09 -5.28
N CYS A 192 -11.35 1.46 -5.28
CA CYS A 192 -12.30 1.57 -4.18
C CYS A 192 -12.93 0.21 -3.81
N PRO A 193 -13.36 0.03 -2.56
CA PRO A 193 -14.14 -1.14 -2.18
C PRO A 193 -15.51 -1.11 -2.89
N SER A 194 -16.16 -2.26 -3.06
CA SER A 194 -17.49 -2.31 -3.70
C SER A 194 -18.54 -1.47 -2.94
N GLN A 195 -18.43 -1.37 -1.61
CA GLN A 195 -19.23 -0.47 -0.79
C GLN A 195 -18.36 0.60 -0.13
N TRP A 196 -18.64 1.87 -0.44
CA TRP A 196 -17.99 3.04 0.15
C TRP A 196 -19.04 3.87 0.90
N HIS A 197 -18.76 4.19 2.17
CA HIS A 197 -19.64 4.91 3.11
C HIS A 197 -21.14 4.64 2.96
N GLY A 198 -21.61 3.50 3.48
CA GLY A 198 -23.03 3.26 3.75
C GLY A 198 -23.94 3.46 2.54
N GLU A 199 -23.72 2.69 1.47
CA GLU A 199 -24.56 2.61 0.27
C GLU A 199 -24.36 3.70 -0.81
N ARG A 200 -23.40 4.63 -0.66
CA ARG A 200 -23.15 5.62 -1.72
C ARG A 200 -22.27 5.06 -2.83
N GLU A 201 -22.85 4.86 -4.01
CA GLU A 201 -22.10 4.65 -5.25
C GLU A 201 -21.22 5.89 -5.51
N ILE A 202 -19.90 5.73 -5.57
CA ILE A 202 -18.98 6.86 -5.80
C ILE A 202 -19.32 7.62 -7.09
N LEU A 203 -19.85 6.92 -8.08
CA LEU A 203 -20.28 7.50 -9.35
C LEU A 203 -21.52 8.38 -9.26
N SER A 204 -22.25 8.33 -8.15
CA SER A 204 -23.36 9.24 -7.87
C SER A 204 -22.92 10.49 -7.09
N ASN A 205 -21.64 10.59 -6.71
CA ASN A 205 -21.11 11.75 -5.98
C ASN A 205 -20.87 12.93 -6.95
N PRO A 206 -21.58 14.06 -6.80
CA PRO A 206 -21.45 15.22 -7.69
C PRO A 206 -20.04 15.80 -7.70
N LEU A 207 -19.35 15.81 -6.55
CA LEU A 207 -17.96 16.27 -6.45
C LEU A 207 -17.00 15.41 -7.27
N PHE A 208 -17.33 14.13 -7.47
CA PHE A 208 -16.53 13.23 -8.28
C PHE A 208 -16.79 13.45 -9.78
N ILE A 209 -18.07 13.53 -10.17
CA ILE A 209 -18.48 13.75 -11.56
C ILE A 209 -17.98 15.12 -12.08
N GLU A 210 -18.03 16.16 -11.25
CA GLU A 210 -17.63 17.51 -11.65
C GLU A 210 -16.11 17.68 -11.82
N ASN A 211 -15.30 16.90 -11.10
CA ASN A 211 -13.84 17.02 -11.14
C ASN A 211 -13.15 16.06 -12.12
N PHE A 212 -13.86 15.04 -12.64
CA PHE A 212 -13.26 14.04 -13.50
C PHE A 212 -14.07 13.82 -14.78
N SER A 213 -13.63 14.45 -15.88
CA SER A 213 -14.09 14.10 -17.22
C SER A 213 -13.65 12.70 -17.64
N ASP A 214 -12.48 12.25 -17.17
CA ASP A 214 -11.85 10.99 -17.58
C ASP A 214 -11.39 10.12 -16.41
N CYS A 215 -12.32 9.31 -15.86
CA CYS A 215 -12.04 8.40 -14.75
C CYS A 215 -12.51 6.95 -15.01
N MET A 216 -11.68 6.01 -14.56
CA MET A 216 -11.99 4.61 -14.42
C MET A 216 -12.04 4.24 -12.94
N VAL A 217 -13.10 3.56 -12.53
CA VAL A 217 -13.31 3.07 -11.18
C VAL A 217 -13.09 1.56 -11.15
N VAL A 218 -12.20 1.12 -10.27
CA VAL A 218 -11.93 -0.29 -10.01
C VAL A 218 -12.57 -0.64 -8.68
N ARG A 219 -13.70 -1.35 -8.75
CA ARG A 219 -14.42 -1.85 -7.57
C ARG A 219 -13.92 -3.24 -7.21
N LEU A 220 -13.58 -3.44 -5.94
CA LEU A 220 -13.13 -4.75 -5.47
C LEU A 220 -14.30 -5.55 -4.92
N LYS A 221 -14.46 -6.82 -5.32
CA LYS A 221 -15.55 -7.68 -4.84
C LYS A 221 -15.27 -8.18 -3.42
N GLU A 222 -16.13 -7.79 -2.49
CA GLU A 222 -15.96 -8.04 -1.05
C GLU A 222 -15.85 -9.52 -0.66
N ASP A 223 -16.63 -10.41 -1.28
CA ASP A 223 -16.63 -11.86 -1.03
C ASP A 223 -15.31 -12.55 -1.46
N ARG A 224 -14.53 -11.90 -2.32
CA ARG A 224 -13.25 -12.43 -2.83
C ARG A 224 -12.02 -11.78 -2.20
N LEU A 225 -12.18 -10.58 -1.65
CA LEU A 225 -11.18 -9.86 -0.86
C LEU A 225 -10.77 -10.66 0.39
N GLU A 226 -11.72 -11.23 1.12
CA GLU A 226 -11.46 -12.07 2.30
C GLU A 226 -10.62 -13.31 1.94
N ASN A 227 -10.87 -13.90 0.77
CA ASN A 227 -10.15 -15.07 0.26
C ASN A 227 -8.70 -14.76 -0.18
N LEU A 228 -8.44 -13.54 -0.63
CA LEU A 228 -7.09 -13.04 -0.96
C LEU A 228 -6.24 -12.85 0.31
N CYS A 229 -6.86 -12.44 1.43
CA CYS A 229 -6.17 -12.27 2.72
C CYS A 229 -5.84 -13.61 3.40
N THR A 230 -6.52 -14.69 3.04
CA THR A 230 -6.19 -16.06 3.46
C THR A 230 -5.25 -16.72 2.44
N MET A 231 -4.02 -16.22 2.31
CA MET A 231 -3.04 -16.56 1.26
C MET A 231 -2.54 -18.04 1.22
N ASP A 232 -3.22 -18.99 1.85
CA ASP A 232 -2.84 -20.41 1.79
C ASP A 232 -3.59 -21.22 0.72
N ARG A 233 -4.70 -20.73 0.15
CA ARG A 233 -5.55 -21.55 -0.74
C ARG A 233 -6.31 -20.79 -1.84
N ALA A 234 -5.65 -19.88 -2.56
CA ALA A 234 -6.22 -19.37 -3.82
C ALA A 234 -6.09 -20.42 -4.94
N GLU A 235 -6.64 -21.62 -4.73
CA GLU A 235 -6.91 -22.57 -5.81
C GLU A 235 -8.27 -22.19 -6.43
N ASN A 236 -8.23 -21.78 -7.70
CA ASN A 236 -9.37 -21.71 -8.60
C ASN A 236 -10.60 -20.92 -8.12
N ILE A 237 -10.43 -19.61 -7.93
CA ILE A 237 -11.57 -18.69 -7.99
C ILE A 237 -11.88 -18.42 -9.46
N GLY A 238 -12.86 -19.13 -10.03
CA GLY A 238 -13.33 -18.98 -11.41
C GLY A 238 -14.10 -17.68 -11.71
N GLY A 239 -13.87 -16.60 -10.96
CA GLY A 239 -14.56 -15.31 -11.12
C GLY A 239 -13.63 -14.11 -10.98
N ALA A 240 -13.99 -12.96 -11.58
CA ALA A 240 -13.19 -11.74 -11.49
C ALA A 240 -13.22 -11.16 -10.06
N LEU A 241 -12.03 -10.92 -9.49
CA LEU A 241 -11.78 -10.37 -8.16
C LEU A 241 -12.09 -8.86 -8.04
N ALA A 242 -12.24 -8.18 -9.18
CA ALA A 242 -12.58 -6.77 -9.30
C ALA A 242 -13.56 -6.55 -10.46
N GLU A 243 -14.36 -5.52 -10.36
CA GLU A 243 -15.19 -4.96 -11.42
C GLU A 243 -14.59 -3.63 -11.89
N PHE A 244 -14.55 -3.45 -13.20
CA PHE A 244 -14.02 -2.24 -13.82
C PHE A 244 -15.20 -1.46 -14.38
N GLU A 245 -15.47 -0.31 -13.77
CA GLU A 245 -16.51 0.60 -14.19
C GLU A 245 -15.86 1.84 -14.81
N VAL A 246 -16.38 2.28 -15.96
CA VAL A 246 -15.80 3.39 -16.70
C VAL A 246 -16.89 4.43 -16.91
N LEU A 247 -16.63 5.67 -16.49
CA LEU A 247 -17.62 6.76 -16.60
C LEU A 247 -17.86 7.23 -18.05
N HIS A 248 -16.86 7.09 -18.93
CA HIS A 248 -16.93 7.51 -20.32
C HIS A 248 -16.35 6.45 -21.28
N THR A 249 -16.94 6.28 -22.45
CA THR A 249 -16.50 5.27 -23.43
C THR A 249 -15.61 5.90 -24.50
N GLY A 250 -14.37 5.42 -24.62
CA GLY A 250 -13.39 5.88 -25.61
C GLY A 250 -12.17 4.95 -25.73
N LYS A 251 -11.35 5.10 -26.78
CA LYS A 251 -10.20 4.22 -27.04
C LYS A 251 -9.19 4.18 -25.89
N ILE A 252 -8.96 5.32 -25.25
CA ILE A 252 -8.04 5.50 -24.12
C ILE A 252 -8.49 4.65 -22.91
N TYR A 253 -9.79 4.59 -22.63
CA TYR A 253 -10.35 3.81 -21.53
C TYR A 253 -10.29 2.31 -21.72
N ARG A 254 -10.43 1.83 -22.97
CA ARG A 254 -10.26 0.40 -23.28
C ARG A 254 -8.85 -0.06 -22.94
N SER A 255 -7.84 0.72 -23.37
CA SER A 255 -6.45 0.43 -23.06
C SER A 255 -6.14 0.55 -21.55
N ALA A 256 -6.74 1.53 -20.87
CA ALA A 256 -6.60 1.67 -19.42
C ALA A 256 -7.22 0.50 -18.65
N ARG A 257 -8.39 0.03 -19.08
CA ARG A 257 -9.04 -1.16 -18.52
C ARG A 257 -8.23 -2.41 -18.76
N GLU A 258 -7.77 -2.66 -19.98
CA GLU A 258 -6.90 -3.80 -20.32
C GLU A 258 -5.62 -3.80 -19.47
N LEU A 259 -5.01 -2.62 -19.30
CA LEU A 259 -3.83 -2.41 -18.47
C LEU A 259 -4.12 -2.69 -16.99
N ALA A 260 -5.22 -2.14 -16.45
CA ALA A 260 -5.61 -2.36 -15.06
C ALA A 260 -5.99 -3.82 -14.80
N GLU A 261 -6.70 -4.49 -15.71
CA GLU A 261 -7.00 -5.93 -15.64
C GLU A 261 -5.71 -6.76 -15.64
N MET A 262 -4.72 -6.41 -16.48
CA MET A 262 -3.43 -7.10 -16.52
C MET A 262 -2.60 -6.87 -15.25
N ILE A 263 -2.51 -5.63 -14.77
CA ILE A 263 -1.79 -5.28 -13.54
C ILE A 263 -2.43 -5.98 -12.35
N PHE A 264 -3.76 -5.93 -12.25
CA PHE A 264 -4.51 -6.62 -11.22
C PHE A 264 -4.23 -8.12 -11.26
N ARG A 265 -4.24 -8.74 -12.44
CA ARG A 265 -3.80 -10.14 -12.60
C ARG A 265 -2.36 -10.34 -12.12
N LYS A 266 -1.41 -9.44 -12.38
CA LYS A 266 -0.01 -9.58 -11.94
C LYS A 266 0.15 -9.44 -10.42
N VAL A 267 -0.55 -8.48 -9.80
CA VAL A 267 -0.59 -8.30 -8.33
C VAL A 267 -1.20 -9.53 -7.65
N CYS A 268 -2.31 -10.03 -8.18
CA CYS A 268 -2.97 -11.21 -7.62
C CYS A 268 -2.32 -12.55 -8.03
N LYS A 269 -1.44 -12.56 -9.04
CA LYS A 269 -0.63 -13.72 -9.47
C LYS A 269 0.75 -13.73 -8.83
N VAL A 270 0.96 -13.10 -7.68
CA VAL A 270 2.12 -13.45 -6.84
C VAL A 270 1.85 -14.87 -6.28
N GLN A 271 2.09 -15.86 -7.14
CA GLN A 271 2.28 -17.28 -6.88
C GLN A 271 3.65 -17.64 -7.42
#